data_AF-A0A1X7FYV0-F1
#
_entry.id   AF-A0A1X7FYV0-F1
#
_cell.length_a   1.000
_cell.length_b   1.000
_cell.length_c   1.000
_cell.angle_alpha   90.00
_cell.angle_beta   90.00
_cell.angle_gamma   90.00
#
_symmetry.space_group_name_H-M   'P 1'
#
loop_
_entity.id
_entity.type
_entity.pdbx_description
1 polymer ?
#
loop_
_entity_poly.entity_id
_entity_poly.type
_entity_poly.pdbx_seq_one_letter_code
_entity_poly.pdbx_strand_id
1 'polypeptide(L)'
;MRIMPSLNRKSATPRRATNVSLPADLIEEARKLDINISQACEQGLAQKISKTRAEIWQEENREAIEACNAWVEEHGLPLAKYRMF
;
A
#
# COMPACT_ATOMS: atom_id res chain seq x y z
N MET A 1 -8.05 27.95 12.78
CA MET A 1 -8.83 27.17 11.79
C MET A 1 -7.89 26.73 10.68
N ARG A 2 -7.31 25.52 10.76
CA ARG A 2 -6.23 25.07 9.88
C ARG A 2 -6.83 24.36 8.66
N ILE A 3 -6.64 24.98 7.51
CA ILE A 3 -7.12 24.55 6.20
C ILE A 3 -6.41 23.24 5.84
N MET A 4 -7.16 22.15 5.64
CA MET A 4 -6.62 20.92 5.07
C MET A 4 -6.59 21.06 3.55
N PRO A 5 -5.43 21.00 2.88
CA PRO A 5 -5.39 21.00 1.42
C PRO A 5 -5.83 19.63 0.90
N SER A 6 -6.85 19.63 0.04
CA SER A 6 -7.26 18.48 -0.74
C SER A 6 -6.11 18.03 -1.65
N LEU A 7 -5.51 16.88 -1.35
CA LEU A 7 -4.48 16.24 -2.18
C LEU A 7 -5.15 15.47 -3.33
N ASN A 8 -5.78 16.17 -4.26
CA ASN A 8 -6.10 15.59 -5.56
C ASN A 8 -5.04 16.00 -6.59
N ARG A 9 -3.85 15.39 -6.51
CA ARG A 9 -2.85 15.45 -7.57
C ARG A 9 -2.83 14.11 -8.29
N LYS A 10 -3.65 13.95 -9.33
CA LYS A 10 -3.29 13.03 -10.42
C LYS A 10 -2.11 13.62 -11.17
N SER A 11 -0.92 13.57 -10.58
CA SER A 11 0.32 13.82 -11.33
C SER A 11 0.48 12.64 -12.29
N ALA A 12 0.31 12.88 -13.58
CA ALA A 12 0.71 11.92 -14.61
C ALA A 12 2.23 11.78 -14.55
N THR A 13 2.70 10.86 -13.70
CA THR A 13 4.11 10.52 -13.59
C THR A 13 4.60 10.07 -14.97
N PRO A 14 5.74 10.58 -15.47
CA PRO A 14 6.26 10.19 -16.76
C PRO A 14 6.52 8.67 -16.75
N ARG A 15 5.79 7.94 -17.60
CA ARG A 15 5.95 6.50 -17.73
C ARG A 15 7.26 6.22 -18.47
N ARG A 16 8.16 5.46 -17.84
CA ARG A 16 9.28 4.86 -18.58
C ARG A 16 8.85 3.49 -19.08
N ALA A 17 9.00 3.26 -20.38
CA ALA A 17 8.89 1.93 -20.93
C ALA A 17 10.05 1.10 -20.38
N THR A 18 9.74 0.09 -19.57
CA THR A 18 10.70 -0.90 -19.10
C THR A 18 10.40 -2.19 -19.85
N ASN A 19 11.37 -2.73 -20.59
CA ASN A 19 11.18 -4.00 -21.26
C ASN A 19 11.21 -5.11 -20.20
N VAL A 20 10.12 -5.86 -20.06
CA VAL A 20 9.98 -6.92 -19.06
C VAL A 20 9.86 -8.24 -19.80
N SER A 21 10.70 -9.21 -19.43
CA SER A 21 10.60 -10.57 -19.97
C SER A 21 9.65 -11.39 -19.10
N LEU A 22 8.59 -11.92 -19.69
CA LEU A 22 7.58 -12.77 -19.03
C LEU A 22 7.49 -14.12 -19.76
N PRO A 23 7.09 -15.20 -19.07
CA PRO A 23 6.82 -16.49 -19.70
C PRO A 23 5.82 -16.34 -20.86
N ALA A 24 6.12 -16.98 -21.99
CA ALA A 24 5.30 -16.89 -23.19
C ALA A 24 3.87 -17.39 -22.95
N ASP A 25 3.71 -18.47 -22.16
CA ASP A 25 2.40 -19.04 -21.83
C ASP A 25 1.49 -18.03 -21.11
N LEU A 26 2.07 -17.23 -20.20
CA LEU A 26 1.31 -16.20 -19.47
C LEU A 26 0.89 -15.04 -20.38
N ILE A 27 1.71 -14.69 -21.38
CA ILE A 27 1.37 -13.66 -22.36
C ILE A 27 0.23 -14.15 -23.25
N GLU A 28 0.29 -15.40 -23.71
CA GLU A 28 -0.74 -16.01 -24.55
C GLU A 28 -2.07 -16.14 -23.80
N GLU A 29 -2.04 -16.60 -22.54
CA GLU A 29 -3.20 -16.64 -21.66
C GLU A 29 -3.79 -15.24 -21.45
N ALA A 30 -2.96 -14.24 -21.15
CA ALA A 30 -3.40 -12.86 -20.98
C ALA A 30 -4.06 -12.31 -22.25
N ARG A 31 -3.50 -12.61 -23.43
CA ARG A 31 -4.11 -12.22 -24.72
C ARG A 31 -5.46 -12.90 -24.95
N LYS A 32 -5.59 -14.19 -24.66
CA LYS A 32 -6.87 -14.92 -24.78
C LYS A 32 -7.96 -14.34 -23.87
N LEU A 33 -7.57 -13.84 -22.71
CA LEU A 33 -8.46 -13.27 -21.70
C LEU A 33 -8.66 -11.76 -21.84
N ASP A 34 -8.12 -11.13 -22.89
CA ASP A 34 -8.15 -9.67 -23.13
C ASP A 34 -7.58 -8.84 -21.97
N ILE A 35 -6.59 -9.39 -21.26
CA ILE A 35 -5.94 -8.73 -20.11
C ILE A 35 -4.87 -7.76 -20.61
N ASN A 36 -4.95 -6.52 -20.14
CA ASN A 36 -3.92 -5.52 -20.38
C ASN A 36 -2.67 -5.80 -19.53
N ILE A 37 -1.68 -6.47 -20.13
CA ILE A 37 -0.42 -6.89 -19.49
C ILE A 37 0.31 -5.69 -18.85
N SER A 38 0.35 -4.54 -19.52
CA SER A 38 1.02 -3.35 -18.97
C SER A 38 0.36 -2.87 -17.68
N GLN A 39 -0.97 -2.85 -17.65
CA GLN A 39 -1.73 -2.43 -16.47
C GLN A 39 -1.60 -3.45 -15.33
N ALA A 40 -1.66 -4.75 -15.65
CA ALA A 40 -1.50 -5.82 -14.67
C ALA A 40 -0.10 -5.78 -14.02
N CYS A 41 0.94 -5.56 -14.82
CA CYS A 41 2.31 -5.38 -14.33
C CYS A 41 2.44 -4.16 -13.41
N GLU A 42 1.86 -3.02 -13.80
CA GLU A 42 1.87 -1.80 -12.97
C GLU A 42 1.21 -2.05 -11.62
N GLN A 43 0.02 -2.64 -11.62
CA GLN A 43 -0.72 -2.96 -10.40
C GLN A 43 0.02 -3.98 -9.52
N GLY A 44 0.59 -5.04 -10.11
CA GLY A 44 1.35 -6.04 -9.39
C GLY A 44 2.60 -5.44 -8.72
N LEU A 45 3.32 -4.59 -9.46
CA LEU A 45 4.50 -3.91 -8.95
C LEU A 45 4.15 -2.91 -7.83
N ALA A 46 3.10 -2.10 -8.02
CA ALA A 46 2.64 -1.15 -7.02
C ALA A 46 2.22 -1.84 -5.71
N GLN A 47 1.49 -2.96 -5.81
CA GLN A 47 1.11 -3.76 -4.65
C GLN A 47 2.33 -4.34 -3.92
N LYS A 48 3.30 -4.89 -4.68
CA LYS A 48 4.52 -5.43 -4.08
C LYS A 48 5.34 -4.36 -3.36
N ILE A 49 5.52 -3.19 -3.98
CA ILE A 49 6.20 -2.04 -3.37
C ILE A 49 5.48 -1.60 -2.10
N SER A 50 4.16 -1.43 -2.16
CA SER A 50 3.36 -1.01 -1.01
C SER A 50 3.48 -1.99 0.15
N LYS A 51 3.41 -3.31 -0.14
CA LYS A 51 3.57 -4.34 0.88
C LYS A 51 4.95 -4.28 1.51
N THR A 52 6.01 -4.25 0.71
CA THR A 52 7.39 -4.20 1.23
C THR A 52 7.66 -2.92 2.03
N ARG A 53 7.10 -1.78 1.62
CA ARG A 53 7.18 -0.55 2.42
C ARG A 53 6.46 -0.68 3.76
N ALA A 54 5.29 -1.31 3.78
CA ALA A 54 4.56 -1.56 5.02
C ALA A 54 5.35 -2.49 5.95
N GLU A 55 5.98 -3.54 5.40
CA GLU A 55 6.84 -4.47 6.16
C GLU A 55 8.05 -3.73 6.77
N ILE A 56 8.73 -2.89 5.98
CA ILE A 56 9.85 -2.07 6.48
C ILE A 56 9.37 -1.10 7.57
N TRP A 57 8.25 -0.40 7.32
CA TRP A 57 7.71 0.54 8.30
C TRP A 57 7.32 -0.16 9.61
N GLN A 58 6.74 -1.36 9.54
CA GLN A 58 6.41 -2.15 10.72
C GLN A 58 7.65 -2.53 11.51
N GLU A 59 8.75 -2.88 10.85
CA GLU A 59 10.02 -3.16 11.51
C GLU A 59 10.58 -1.92 12.20
N GLU A 60 10.63 -0.79 11.48
CA GLU A 60 11.13 0.48 12.01
C GLU A 60 10.29 1.01 13.18
N ASN A 61 8.98 0.71 13.20
CA ASN A 61 8.06 1.20 14.22
C ASN A 61 7.72 0.13 15.26
N ARG A 62 8.39 -1.03 15.22
CA ARG A 62 8.13 -2.16 16.13
C ARG A 62 8.18 -1.72 17.59
N GLU A 63 9.26 -1.07 18.00
CA GLU A 63 9.43 -0.58 19.38
C GLU A 63 8.36 0.44 19.78
N ALA A 64 7.99 1.35 18.87
CA ALA A 64 6.94 2.34 19.12
C ALA A 64 5.55 1.69 19.24
N ILE A 65 5.28 0.67 18.43
CA ILE A 65 4.05 -0.12 18.47
C ILE A 65 3.99 -0.92 19.78
N GLU A 66 5.08 -1.57 20.18
CA GLU A 66 5.16 -2.33 21.42
C GLU A 66 4.98 -1.42 22.65
N ALA A 67 5.65 -0.27 22.69
CA ALA A 67 5.48 0.71 23.77
C ALA A 67 4.04 1.24 23.85
N CYS A 68 3.42 1.50 22.69
CA CYS A 68 2.02 1.92 22.62
C CYS A 68 1.07 0.81 23.11
N ASN A 69 1.30 -0.44 22.70
CA ASN A 69 0.52 -1.60 23.12
C ASN A 69 0.62 -1.81 24.64
N ALA A 70 1.83 -1.78 25.20
CA ALA A 70 2.05 -1.90 26.64
C ALA A 70 1.35 -0.78 27.42
N TRP A 71 1.39 0.45 26.91
CA TRP A 71 0.67 1.58 27.51
C TRP A 71 -0.84 1.38 27.49
N VAL A 72 -1.40 0.87 26.38
CA VAL A 72 -2.83 0.55 26.25
C VAL A 72 -3.24 -0.62 27.14
N GLU A 73 -2.39 -1.64 27.34
CA GLU A 73 -2.66 -2.72 28.28
C GLU A 73 -2.72 -2.22 29.73
N GLU A 74 -1.82 -1.31 30.10
CA GLU A 74 -1.75 -0.76 31.46
C GLU A 74 -2.87 0.26 31.73
N HIS A 75 -3.20 1.13 30.77
CA HIS A 75 -4.12 2.26 30.97
C HIS A 75 -5.51 2.05 30.35
N GLY A 76 -5.69 0.97 29.61
CA GLY A 76 -6.87 0.74 28.77
C GLY A 76 -6.90 1.67 27.56
N LEU A 77 -7.92 1.51 26.72
CA LEU A 77 -8.11 2.34 25.54
C LEU A 77 -8.54 3.77 25.97
N PRO A 78 -7.73 4.82 25.72
CA PRO A 78 -7.95 6.15 26.28
C PRO A 78 -9.27 6.81 25.86
N LEU A 79 -9.79 6.40 24.70
CA LEU A 79 -11.04 6.91 24.13
C LEU A 79 -12.21 5.92 24.21
N ALA A 80 -12.05 4.76 24.87
CA ALA A 80 -13.12 3.76 24.99
C ALA A 80 -14.39 4.33 25.64
N LYS A 81 -14.23 5.28 26.57
CA LYS A 81 -15.34 5.97 27.25
C LYS A 81 -16.23 6.83 26.35
N TYR A 82 -15.83 7.08 25.10
CA TYR A 82 -16.62 7.84 24.11
C TYR A 82 -17.12 6.98 22.95
N ARG A 83 -16.90 5.66 22.99
CA ARG A 83 -17.40 4.75 21.96
C ARG A 83 -18.91 4.56 22.14
N MET A 84 -19.71 5.27 21.33
CA MET A 84 -21.15 5.02 21.20
C MET A 84 -21.35 3.79 20.29
N PHE A 85 -22.09 2.80 20.77
CA PHE A 85 -22.52 1.61 20.04
C PHE A 85 -23.95 1.78 19.54
#